data_AF-A0AAU0H9E4-F1
#
_entry.id   AF-A0AAU0H9E4-F1
#
_cell.length_a   1.000
_cell.length_b   1.000
_cell.length_c   1.000
_cell.angle_alpha   90.00
_cell.angle_beta   90.00
_cell.angle_gamma   90.00
#
_symmetry.space_group_name_H-M   'P 1'
#
loop_
_entity.id
_entity.type
_entity.pdbx_description
1 polymer ?
#
loop_
_entity_poly.entity_id
_entity_poly.type
_entity_poly.pdbx_seq_one_letter_code
_entity_poly.pdbx_strand_id
1 'polypeptide(L)' 'MHSGSCHCGAVKFKVDAAFDSAITCNCSICDRKGTVLAFIPGNAFTLVSGDGALTD' A
#
# COMPACT_ATOMS: atom_id res chain seq x y z
N MET A 1 13.99 3.25 -0.53
CA MET A 1 13.29 2.27 -1.39
C MET A 1 12.94 0.96 -0.67
N HIS A 2 11.65 0.68 -0.57
CA HIS A 2 11.05 -0.53 -0.01
C HIS A 2 10.26 -1.29 -1.09
N SER A 3 10.19 -2.62 -0.98
CA SER A 3 9.39 -3.46 -1.89
C SER A 3 8.22 -4.08 -1.13
N GLY A 4 7.07 -4.19 -1.79
CA GLY A 4 5.87 -4.82 -1.24
C GLY A 4 5.13 -5.65 -2.27
N SER A 5 4.25 -6.54 -1.79
CA SER A 5 3.38 -7.35 -2.62
C SER A 5 2.07 -7.67 -1.90
N CYS A 6 1.05 -8.04 -2.67
CA CYS A 6 -0.14 -8.67 -2.07
C CYS A 6 0.20 -10.08 -1.57
N HIS A 7 -0.70 -10.66 -0.76
CA HIS A 7 -0.51 -11.97 -0.13
C HIS A 7 -0.20 -13.09 -1.13
N CYS A 8 -0.88 -13.11 -2.28
CA CYS A 8 -0.66 -14.11 -3.33
C CYS A 8 0.50 -13.77 -4.27
N GLY A 9 1.12 -12.59 -4.13
CA GLY A 9 2.26 -12.14 -4.96
C GLY A 9 1.92 -11.69 -6.38
N ALA A 10 0.64 -11.71 -6.79
CA ALA A 10 0.21 -11.26 -8.11
C ALA A 10 0.47 -9.76 -8.35
N VAL A 11 0.30 -8.96 -7.29
CA VAL A 11 0.59 -7.51 -7.28
C VAL A 11 1.91 -7.29 -6.56
N LYS A 12 2.81 -6.54 -7.20
CA LYS A 12 4.10 -6.14 -6.63
C LYS A 12 4.31 -4.65 -6.86
N PHE A 13 4.88 -3.96 -5.87
CA PHE A 13 5.12 -2.52 -5.95
C PHE A 13 6.41 -2.14 -5.22
N LYS A 14 6.89 -0.94 -5.54
CA LYS A 14 7.99 -0.28 -4.86
C LYS A 14 7.53 1.06 -4.30
N VAL A 15 8.10 1.43 -3.16
CA VAL A 15 7.88 2.71 -2.51
C VAL A 15 9.22 3.35 -2.22
N ASP A 16 9.43 4.57 -2.68
CA ASP A 16 10.62 5.36 -2.36
C ASP A 16 10.31 6.48 -1.37
N ALA A 17 10.08 6.09 -0.13
CA ALA A 17 9.85 7.00 0.98
C ALA A 17 10.39 6.39 2.29
N ALA A 18 10.65 7.25 3.27
CA ALA A 18 10.82 6.85 4.65
C ALA A 18 9.44 6.75 5.33
N PHE A 19 9.29 5.82 6.26
CA PHE A 19 8.06 5.62 7.04
C PHE A 19 8.28 6.06 8.48
N ASP A 20 8.25 7.36 8.71
CA ASP A 20 8.52 7.93 10.05
C ASP A 20 7.30 7.84 10.99
N SER A 21 6.11 7.65 10.42
CA SER A 21 4.87 7.49 11.17
C SER A 21 3.89 6.58 10.45
N ALA A 22 2.97 6.03 11.22
CA ALA A 22 1.82 5.29 10.72
C ALA A 22 0.58 5.69 11.51
N ILE A 23 -0.58 5.53 10.89
CA ILE A 23 -1.87 5.79 11.52
C ILE A 23 -2.78 4.57 11.42
N THR A 24 -3.65 4.44 12.42
CA THR A 24 -4.83 3.57 12.35
C THR A 24 -6.05 4.46 12.23
N CYS A 25 -6.74 4.38 11.09
CA CYS A 25 -7.96 5.15 10.87
C CYS A 25 -9.18 4.38 11.39
N ASN A 26 -10.10 5.09 12.06
CA ASN A 26 -11.30 4.53 12.67
C ASN A 26 -12.57 4.66 11.80
N CYS A 27 -12.44 5.04 10.52
CA CYS A 27 -13.59 5.00 9.62
C CYS A 27 -14.01 3.55 9.34
N SER A 28 -15.28 3.33 9.03
CA SER A 28 -15.87 1.98 8.96
C SER A 28 -15.15 1.04 7.99
N ILE A 29 -14.58 1.55 6.90
CA ILE A 29 -13.84 0.74 5.92
C ILE A 29 -12.44 0.37 6.42
N CYS A 30 -11.71 1.30 7.03
CA CYS A 30 -10.36 1.04 7.54
C CYS A 30 -10.38 0.14 8.76
N ASP A 31 -11.32 0.35 9.67
CA ASP A 31 -11.49 -0.45 10.88
C ASP A 31 -11.81 -1.92 10.53
N ARG A 32 -12.76 -2.14 9.61
CA ARG A 32 -13.09 -3.50 9.10
C ARG A 32 -11.92 -4.18 8.39
N LYS A 33 -11.05 -3.43 7.70
CA LYS A 33 -9.87 -3.98 7.03
C LYS A 33 -8.69 -4.19 7.98
N GLY A 34 -8.68 -3.58 9.16
CA GLY A 34 -7.61 -3.70 10.16
C GLY A 34 -6.25 -3.14 9.68
N THR A 35 -6.26 -2.12 8.82
CA THR A 35 -5.03 -1.60 8.19
C THR A 35 -4.28 -0.61 9.08
N VAL A 36 -2.95 -0.73 9.10
CA VAL A 36 -2.02 0.31 9.57
C VAL A 36 -1.48 1.03 8.33
N LEU A 37 -1.70 2.34 8.24
CA LEU A 37 -1.48 3.12 7.03
C LEU A 37 -0.28 4.06 7.20
N ALA A 38 0.54 4.16 6.15
CA ALA A 38 1.51 5.23 5.98
C ALA A 38 1.24 5.93 4.65
N PHE A 39 1.26 7.25 4.64
CA PHE A 39 0.99 8.05 3.45
C PHE A 39 2.29 8.53 2.83
N ILE A 40 2.37 8.44 1.50
CA ILE A 40 3.51 8.86 0.72
C ILE A 40 3.05 9.74 -0.46
N PRO A 41 3.92 10.59 -1.02
CA PRO A 41 3.66 11.25 -2.29
C PRO A 41 3.37 10.23 -3.40
N GLY A 42 2.42 10.54 -4.30
CA GLY A 42 2.05 9.63 -5.38
C GLY A 42 3.21 9.28 -6.33
N ASN A 43 4.15 10.21 -6.54
CA ASN A 43 5.34 10.01 -7.35
C ASN A 43 6.41 9.13 -6.68
N ALA A 44 6.26 8.81 -5.38
CA ALA A 44 7.12 7.88 -4.66
C ALA A 44 6.62 6.42 -4.75
N PHE A 45 5.47 6.18 -5.38
CA PHE A 45 4.93 4.85 -5.60
C PHE A 45 5.22 4.37 -7.03
N THR A 46 5.52 3.09 -7.18
CA THR A 46 5.62 2.45 -8.50
C THR A 46 5.00 1.06 -8.45
N LEU A 47 3.98 0.83 -9.28
CA LEU A 47 3.46 -0.51 -9.53
C LEU A 47 4.47 -1.27 -10.41
N VAL A 48 4.96 -2.41 -9.93
CA VAL A 48 5.93 -3.25 -10.65
C VAL A 48 5.22 -4.30 -11.50
N SER A 49 4.16 -4.91 -10.99
CA SER A 49 3.34 -5.89 -11.72
C SER A 49 1.95 -6.04 -11.10
N GLY A 50 1.02 -6.61 -11.87
CA GLY A 50 -0.30 -7.02 -11.36
C GLY A 50 -1.45 -6.05 -11.63
N ASP A 51 -1.29 -5.12 -12.59
CA ASP A 51 -2.33 -4.16 -12.99
C ASP A 51 -3.68 -4.85 -13.29
N GLY A 52 -3.66 -5.92 -14.10
CA GLY A 52 -4.86 -6.72 -14.41
C GLY A 52 -5.41 -7.58 -13.26
N ALA A 53 -4.79 -7.56 -12.07
CA ALA A 53 -5.28 -8.23 -10.87
C ALA A 53 -5.84 -7.25 -9.83
N LEU A 54 -5.87 -5.94 -10.13
CA LEU A 54 -6.50 -4.93 -9.28
C LEU A 54 -8.01 -4.85 -9.54
N THR A 55 -8.76 -4.48 -8.51
CA THR A 55 -10.21 -4.23 -8.56
C THR A 55 -10.51 -2.88 -7.91
N ASP A 56 -11.60 -2.23 -8.32
CA ASP A 56 -12.15 -1.03 -7.67
C ASP A 56 -12.94 -1.40 -6.40
#